data_AF-A0A4Z0GYP2-F1
#
_entry.id   AF-A0A4Z0GYP2-F1
#
_cell.length_a   1.000
_cell.length_b   1.000
_cell.length_c   1.000
_cell.angle_alpha   90.00
_cell.angle_beta   90.00
_cell.angle_gamma   90.00
#
_symmetry.space_group_name_H-M   'P 1'
#
loop_
_entity.id
_entity.type
_entity.pdbx_description
1 polymer ?
#
loop_
_entity_poly.entity_id
_entity_poly.type
_entity_poly.pdbx_seq_one_letter_code
_entity_poly.pdbx_strand_id
1 'polypeptide(L)'
;MEFRTLFLDDISIAVNGYYSVRIDRSLVFQLKRQLTSSLIGELRNRSIQVVEVHSSFEREKVERFLGPFRFTEQFGVLVLDKL
;
A
#
# COMPACT_ATOMS: atom_id res chain seq x y z
N MET A 1 4.92 -1.79 10.77
CA MET A 1 3.96 -0.87 11.41
C MET A 1 2.56 -1.32 11.06
N GLU A 2 1.60 -1.28 11.98
CA GLU A 2 0.21 -1.67 11.71
C GLU A 2 -0.57 -0.55 11.02
N PHE A 3 -1.44 -0.93 10.10
CA PHE A 3 -2.33 -0.02 9.37
C PHE A 3 -3.73 -0.62 9.18
N ARG A 4 -4.73 0.25 8.96
CA ARG A 4 -6.14 -0.09 8.74
C ARG A 4 -6.71 0.40 7.41
N THR A 5 -6.02 1.34 6.76
CA THR A 5 -6.43 1.88 5.47
C THR A 5 -5.19 2.27 4.67
N LEU A 6 -5.23 1.93 3.38
CA LEU A 6 -4.20 2.25 2.40
C LEU A 6 -4.84 3.08 1.30
N PHE A 7 -4.30 4.26 1.03
CA PHE A 7 -4.67 5.08 -0.13
C PHE A 7 -3.56 4.98 -1.17
N LEU A 8 -3.95 4.68 -2.41
CA LEU A 8 -3.09 4.62 -3.59
C LEU A 8 -3.66 5.60 -4.61
N ASP A 9 -3.07 6.78 -4.71
CA ASP A 9 -3.64 7.93 -5.43
C ASP A 9 -5.09 8.22 -5.01
N ASP A 10 -6.06 7.99 -5.90
CA ASP A 10 -7.49 8.20 -5.70
C ASP A 10 -8.22 6.96 -5.14
N ILE A 11 -7.53 5.83 -4.99
CA ILE A 11 -8.11 4.56 -4.55
C ILE A 11 -7.93 4.39 -3.04
N SER A 12 -9.04 4.26 -2.31
CA SER A 12 -9.03 3.91 -0.88
C SER A 12 -9.30 2.41 -0.67
N ILE A 13 -8.40 1.76 0.07
CA ILE A 13 -8.48 0.33 0.38
C ILE A 13 -8.59 0.18 1.89
N ALA A 14 -9.80 -0.15 2.35
CA ALA A 14 -10.07 -0.48 3.75
C ALA A 14 -9.57 -1.90 4.06
N VAL A 15 -8.30 -2.01 4.45
CA VAL A 15 -7.66 -3.29 4.76
C VAL A 15 -6.71 -3.16 5.95
N ASN A 16 -6.70 -4.18 6.79
CA ASN A 16 -5.77 -4.27 7.90
C ASN A 16 -4.50 -5.03 7.48
N GLY A 17 -3.36 -4.59 7.98
CA GLY A 17 -2.11 -5.27 7.70
C GLY A 17 -0.92 -4.69 8.44
N TYR A 18 0.24 -5.14 8.02
CA TYR A 18 1.54 -4.62 8.44
C TYR A 18 2.24 -4.05 7.23
N TYR A 19 2.95 -2.95 7.40
CA TYR A 19 3.83 -2.43 6.36
C TYR A 19 5.24 -2.12 6.87
N SER A 20 6.19 -2.11 5.94
CA SER A 20 7.55 -1.67 6.15
C SER A 20 8.03 -0.85 4.97
N VAL A 21 8.98 0.05 5.25
CA VAL A 21 9.68 0.84 4.24
C VAL A 21 11.08 0.26 4.11
N ARG A 22 11.48 -0.10 2.90
CA ARG A 22 12.81 -0.63 2.61
C ARG A 22 13.82 0.53 2.42
N ILE A 23 15.12 0.18 2.43
CA ILE A 23 16.23 1.15 2.26
C ILE A 23 16.17 1.85 0.90
N ASP A 24 15.74 1.12 -0.14
CA ASP A 24 15.51 1.62 -1.50
C ASP A 24 14.23 2.49 -1.62
N ARG A 25 13.55 2.77 -0.50
CA ARG A 25 12.28 3.49 -0.41
C ARG A 25 11.09 2.76 -1.03
N SER A 26 11.24 1.49 -1.37
CA SER A 26 10.10 0.63 -1.75
C SER A 26 9.25 0.33 -0.52
N LEU A 27 7.93 0.21 -0.70
CA LEU A 27 6.98 -0.06 0.37
C LEU A 27 6.48 -1.50 0.27
N VAL A 28 6.44 -2.20 1.39
CA VAL A 28 5.95 -3.58 1.46
C VAL A 28 4.78 -3.65 2.41
N PHE A 29 3.66 -4.23 1.98
CA PHE A 29 2.45 -4.40 2.78
C PHE A 29 2.08 -5.87 2.84
N GLN A 30 1.98 -6.42 4.05
CA GLN A 30 1.42 -7.73 4.29
C GLN A 30 -0.02 -7.57 4.77
N LEU A 31 -0.98 -8.00 3.96
CA LEU A 31 -2.39 -7.84 4.27
C LEU A 31 -2.91 -8.99 5.13
N LYS A 32 -3.81 -8.71 6.09
CA LYS A 32 -4.54 -9.74 6.84
C LYS A 32 -5.64 -10.41 6.00
N ARG A 33 -6.04 -9.79 4.89
CA ARG A 33 -7.03 -10.29 3.93
C ARG A 33 -6.56 -9.99 2.51
N GLN A 34 -6.79 -10.92 1.59
CA GLN A 34 -6.45 -10.72 0.18
C GLN A 34 -7.39 -9.69 -0.48
N LEU A 35 -6.83 -8.92 -1.41
CA LEU A 35 -7.62 -8.05 -2.29
C LEU A 35 -8.29 -8.88 -3.39
N THR A 36 -9.35 -8.35 -3.97
CA THR A 36 -9.99 -8.98 -5.13
C THR A 36 -9.07 -8.92 -6.35
N SER A 37 -9.15 -9.94 -7.21
CA SER A 37 -8.37 -9.98 -8.45
C SER A 37 -8.63 -8.77 -9.36
N SER A 38 -9.84 -8.22 -9.34
CA SER A 38 -10.20 -7.00 -10.09
C SER A 38 -9.41 -5.79 -9.61
N LEU A 39 -9.33 -5.56 -8.29
CA LEU A 39 -8.59 -4.45 -7.71
C LEU A 39 -7.08 -4.61 -7.94
N ILE A 40 -6.55 -5.83 -7.82
CA ILE A 40 -5.15 -6.11 -8.13
C ILE A 40 -4.85 -5.79 -9.61
N GLY A 41 -5.73 -6.19 -10.53
CA GLY A 41 -5.59 -5.92 -11.95
C GLY A 41 -5.59 -4.42 -12.28
N GLU A 42 -6.47 -3.66 -11.62
CA GLU A 42 -6.51 -2.20 -11.75
C GLU A 42 -5.20 -1.54 -11.28
N LEU A 43 -4.70 -1.92 -10.10
CA LEU A 43 -3.50 -1.34 -9.51
C LEU A 43 -2.23 -1.70 -10.28
N ARG A 44 -2.13 -2.91 -10.84
CA ARG A 44 -0.96 -3.37 -11.62
C ARG A 44 -0.69 -2.54 -12.87
N ASN A 45 -1.72 -1.92 -13.45
CA ASN A 45 -1.62 -1.12 -14.66
C ASN A 45 -1.41 0.38 -14.39
N ARG A 46 -1.26 0.78 -13.13
CA ARG A 46 -1.09 2.18 -12.72
C ARG A 46 0.35 2.46 -12.27
N SER A 47 0.81 3.68 -12.55
CA SER A 47 2.01 4.25 -11.93
C SER A 47 1.56 5.08 -10.74
N ILE A 48 1.72 4.54 -9.53
CA ILE A 48 1.14 5.14 -8.31
C ILE A 48 1.99 6.34 -7.89
N GLN A 49 1.39 7.52 -7.78
CA GLN A 49 2.11 8.76 -7.48
C GLN A 49 2.13 9.09 -5.99
N VAL A 50 1.12 8.68 -5.24
CA VAL A 50 0.99 8.95 -3.81
C VAL A 50 0.50 7.71 -3.10
N VAL A 51 1.16 7.39 -1.99
CA VAL A 51 0.74 6.32 -1.07
C VAL A 51 0.53 6.94 0.30
N GLU A 52 -0.67 6.78 0.86
CA GLU A 52 -0.96 7.19 2.23
C GLU A 52 -1.35 5.98 3.07
N VAL A 53 -0.70 5.84 4.22
CA VAL A 53 -0.88 4.72 5.13
C VAL A 53 -1.46 5.24 6.43
N HIS A 54 -2.67 4.80 6.76
CA HIS A 54 -3.38 5.21 7.97
C HIS A 54 -3.18 4.15 9.05
N SER A 55 -2.49 4.53 10.13
CA SER A 55 -2.21 3.62 11.24
C SER A 55 -3.47 3.17 11.99
N SER A 56 -3.38 2.01 12.64
CA SER A 56 -4.43 1.42 13.47
C SER A 56 -4.47 1.96 14.91
N PHE A 57 -3.48 2.75 15.35
CA PHE A 57 -3.37 3.22 16.73
C PHE A 57 -4.07 4.58 16.98
N GLU A 58 -4.40 4.85 18.26
CA GLU A 58 -5.28 5.93 18.75
C GLU A 58 -4.88 7.37 18.38
N ARG A 59 -3.64 7.61 17.95
CA ARG A 59 -3.26 8.85 17.26
C ARG A 59 -3.15 8.52 15.80
N GLU A 60 -4.16 8.90 15.02
CA GLU A 60 -4.26 8.69 13.57
C GLU A 60 -3.06 9.32 12.84
N LYS A 61 -1.93 8.62 12.84
CA LYS A 61 -0.75 9.03 12.10
C LYS A 61 -0.95 8.57 10.66
N VAL A 62 -1.01 9.54 9.75
CA VAL A 62 -0.98 9.31 8.31
C VAL A 62 0.47 9.43 7.87
N GLU A 63 0.98 8.37 7.24
CA GLU A 63 2.29 8.40 6.59
C GLU A 63 2.10 8.51 5.09
N ARG A 64 2.68 9.57 4.51
CA ARG A 64 2.57 9.87 3.08
C ARG A 64 3.90 9.64 2.38
N PHE A 65 3.86 8.90 1.28
CA PHE A 65 5.00 8.59 0.43
C PHE A 65 4.72 9.07 -0.99
N LEU A 66 5.73 9.70 -1.61
CA LEU A 66 5.64 10.22 -2.96
C LEU A 66 6.35 9.29 -3.94
N GLY A 67 5.67 8.99 -5.04
CA GLY A 67 6.04 8.10 -6.15
C GLY A 67 6.87 8.80 -7.23
N PRO A 68 6.96 8.21 -8.43
CA PRO A 68 6.19 7.06 -8.91
C PRO A 68 6.56 5.73 -8.23
N PHE A 69 5.57 4.84 -8.10
CA PHE A 69 5.73 3.47 -7.64
C PHE A 69 5.13 2.48 -8.64
N ARG A 70 5.82 1.37 -8.85
CA ARG A 70 5.28 0.21 -9.56
C ARG A 70 4.63 -0.75 -8.56
N PHE A 71 3.39 -1.12 -8.81
CA PHE A 71 2.66 -2.07 -7.97
C PHE A 71 2.88 -3.51 -8.41
N THR A 72 3.23 -4.37 -7.46
CA THR A 72 3.19 -5.83 -7.60
C THR A 72 2.48 -6.45 -6.41
N GLU A 73 1.88 -7.63 -6.62
CA GLU A 73 1.22 -8.40 -5.58
C GLU A 73 1.64 -9.86 -5.70
N GLN A 74 1.97 -10.47 -4.56
CA GLN A 74 2.30 -11.88 -4.45
C GLN A 74 1.81 -12.46 -3.12
N PHE A 75 0.82 -13.36 -3.18
CA PHE A 75 0.28 -14.11 -2.03
C PHE A 75 -0.20 -13.23 -0.86
N GLY A 76 -0.86 -12.10 -1.14
CA GLY A 76 -1.34 -11.15 -0.13
C GLY A 76 -0.27 -10.19 0.39
N VAL A 77 0.92 -10.21 -0.23
CA VAL A 77 1.97 -9.20 -0.04
C VAL A 77 1.93 -8.23 -1.20
N LEU A 78 1.70 -6.96 -0.92
CA LEU A 78 1.81 -5.87 -1.90
C LEU A 78 3.21 -5.29 -1.83
N VAL A 79 3.81 -5.03 -2.98
CA VAL A 79 5.08 -4.31 -3.08
C VAL A 79 4.89 -3.12 -4.01
N LEU A 80 5.26 -1.94 -3.52
CA LEU A 80 5.31 -0.70 -4.28
C LEU A 80 6.77 -0.33 -4.48
N ASP A 81 7.33 -0.75 -5.60
CA ASP A 81 8.73 -0.52 -5.93
C ASP A 81 8.93 0.92 -6.37
N LYS A 82 9.88 1.62 -5.76
CA LYS A 82 10.20 3.01 -6.10
C LYS A 82 10.90 3.05 -7.46
N LEU A 83 10.33 3.80 -8.42
CA LEU A 83 10.91 4.03 -9.76
C LEU A 83 11.84 5.24 -9.79
#